data_AF-A0A3D4CLH9-F1
#
_entry.id   AF-A0A3D4CLH9-F1
#
_cell.length_a   1.000
_cell.length_b   1.000
_cell.length_c   1.000
_cell.angle_alpha   90.00
_cell.angle_beta   90.00
_cell.angle_gamma   90.00
#
_symmetry.space_group_name_H-M   'P 1'
#
loop_
_entity.id
_entity.type
_entity.pdbx_description
1 polymer ?
#
loop_
_entity_poly.entity_id
_entity_poly.type
_entity_poly.pdbx_seq_one_letter_code
_entity_poly.pdbx_strand_id
1 'polypeptide(L)'
;ALVIIASLLMWSCSNNNDQTDNKPETDSASVQTPEKNSIPQFTEGSVKTETVELGYKIMGEGEPMVILHAGPGLWSDYLIPYLKPLSKKYKLIFLDQRGNGLSSFPTDSSFTFDDYVNDIDVVLNELNIKKPIILGHSFG
;
A
#
# COMPACT_ATOMS: atom_id res chain seq x y z
N ALA A 1 -5.74 -18.25 12.64
CA ALA A 1 -5.62 -17.02 11.85
C ALA A 1 -7.00 -16.68 11.31
N LEU A 2 -7.47 -15.45 11.52
CA LEU A 2 -8.77 -14.99 11.02
C LEU A 2 -8.50 -14.29 9.68
N VAL A 3 -8.92 -14.90 8.57
CA VAL A 3 -8.78 -14.33 7.22
C VAL A 3 -10.07 -13.58 6.91
N ILE A 4 -10.01 -12.25 6.83
CA ILE A 4 -11.15 -11.42 6.40
C ILE A 4 -10.99 -11.16 4.90
N ILE A 5 -11.79 -11.86 4.08
CA ILE A 5 -11.89 -11.59 2.65
C ILE A 5 -12.99 -10.55 2.45
N ALA A 6 -12.63 -9.31 2.13
CA ALA A 6 -13.58 -8.27 1.78
C ALA A 6 -13.61 -8.10 0.26
N SER A 7 -14.64 -8.65 -0.39
CA SER A 7 -14.92 -8.40 -1.81
C SER A 7 -15.74 -7.12 -1.96
N LEU A 8 -15.13 -6.04 -2.45
CA LEU A 8 -15.87 -4.84 -2.87
C LEU A 8 -16.32 -4.99 -4.33
N LEU A 9 -17.62 -5.17 -4.53
CA LEU A 9 -18.27 -4.95 -5.84
C LEU A 9 -18.44 -3.43 -6.01
N MET A 10 -17.79 -2.86 -7.04
CA MET A 10 -18.01 -1.46 -7.43
C MET A 10 -19.40 -1.32 -8.06
N TRP A 11 -20.32 -0.69 -7.33
CA TRP A 11 -21.54 -0.16 -7.91
C TRP A 11 -21.25 1.21 -8.51
N SER A 12 -21.16 1.25 -9.84
CA SER A 12 -21.06 2.49 -10.61
C SER A 12 -22.45 3.11 -10.72
N CYS A 13 -22.64 4.29 -10.14
CA CYS A 13 -23.78 5.16 -10.46
C CYS A 13 -23.32 6.23 -11.44
N SER A 14 -23.72 6.06 -12.71
CA SER A 14 -23.70 7.10 -13.73
C SER A 14 -24.91 8.01 -13.50
N ASN A 15 -24.70 9.33 -13.42
CA ASN A 15 -25.79 10.29 -13.43
C ASN A 15 -25.48 11.37 -14.46
N ASN A 16 -26.18 11.31 -15.60
CA ASN A 16 -26.28 12.39 -16.57
C ASN A 16 -27.43 13.30 -16.14
N ASN A 17 -27.19 14.61 -16.06
CA ASN A 17 -28.22 15.61 -16.32
C ASN A 17 -27.57 16.91 -16.81
N ASP A 18 -28.27 17.49 -17.78
CA ASP A 18 -27.83 18.49 -18.74
C ASP A 18 -28.17 19.93 -18.29
N GLN A 19 -27.36 20.86 -18.78
CA GLN A 19 -27.53 22.33 -18.94
C GLN A 19 -28.02 23.25 -17.80
N THR A 20 -27.29 24.36 -17.57
CA THR A 20 -27.60 25.70 -18.15
C THR A 20 -26.63 26.78 -17.64
N ASP A 21 -26.33 27.72 -18.53
CA ASP A 21 -25.44 28.87 -18.37
C ASP A 21 -25.86 29.84 -17.26
N ASN A 22 -24.88 30.44 -16.56
CA ASN A 22 -24.85 31.86 -16.16
C ASN A 22 -23.54 32.23 -15.41
N LYS A 23 -22.88 33.30 -15.88
CA LYS A 23 -21.86 34.14 -15.24
C LYS A 23 -22.35 35.60 -15.43
N PRO A 24 -22.03 36.65 -14.62
CA PRO A 24 -21.02 36.79 -13.54
C PRO A 24 -21.55 37.41 -12.22
N GLU A 25 -20.75 37.30 -11.15
CA GLU A 25 -20.13 38.41 -10.40
C GLU A 25 -19.78 38.00 -8.95
N THR A 26 -18.55 38.39 -8.60
CA THR A 26 -17.88 38.54 -7.30
C THR A 26 -18.67 38.22 -6.03
N ASP A 27 -18.12 37.30 -5.22
CA ASP A 27 -17.96 37.59 -3.80
C ASP A 27 -16.78 36.81 -3.20
N SER A 28 -16.04 37.53 -2.37
CA SER A 28 -14.87 37.10 -1.61
C SER A 28 -15.21 35.94 -0.67
N ALA A 29 -14.96 34.72 -1.11
CA ALA A 29 -14.79 33.58 -0.23
C ALA A 29 -13.31 33.16 -0.31
N SER A 30 -12.63 33.25 0.83
CA SER A 30 -11.31 32.65 1.02
C SER A 30 -11.36 31.19 0.56
N VAL A 31 -10.79 30.91 -0.60
CA VAL A 31 -10.48 29.55 -1.03
C VAL A 31 -9.52 29.02 0.01
N GLN A 32 -10.05 28.19 0.92
CA GLN A 32 -9.21 27.35 1.76
C GLN A 32 -8.39 26.51 0.80
N THR A 33 -7.09 26.83 0.76
CA THR A 33 -6.12 26.15 -0.07
C THR A 33 -6.19 24.66 0.31
N PRO A 34 -6.27 23.72 -0.65
CA PRO A 34 -6.16 22.30 -0.31
C PRO A 34 -4.88 22.14 0.48
N GLU A 35 -5.03 21.53 1.66
CA GLU A 35 -3.97 21.32 2.63
C GLU A 35 -2.72 20.84 1.88
N LYS A 36 -1.70 21.70 1.89
CA LYS A 36 -0.41 21.54 1.20
C LYS A 36 0.03 20.08 1.28
N ASN A 37 -0.03 19.36 0.15
CA ASN A 37 0.36 17.96 -0.02
C ASN A 37 1.64 17.66 0.77
N SER A 38 1.47 17.15 1.99
CA SER A 38 2.56 16.64 2.78
C SER A 38 2.93 15.31 2.16
N ILE A 39 4.09 15.27 1.50
CA ILE A 39 4.71 14.01 1.06
C ILE A 39 4.59 13.05 2.24
N PRO A 40 3.90 11.90 2.10
CA PRO A 40 3.76 11.01 3.21
C PRO A 40 5.16 10.58 3.66
N GLN A 41 5.49 10.85 4.92
CA GLN A 41 6.79 10.49 5.45
C GLN A 41 6.79 9.00 5.76
N PHE A 42 7.55 8.26 4.97
CA PHE A 42 7.85 6.85 5.20
C PHE A 42 9.26 6.71 5.73
N THR A 43 9.47 5.64 6.48
CA THR A 43 10.80 5.05 6.62
C THR A 43 10.89 3.89 5.64
N GLU A 44 11.76 4.03 4.64
CA GLU A 44 12.07 2.93 3.73
C GLU A 44 13.15 2.05 4.35
N GLY A 45 13.11 0.77 4.03
CA GLY A 45 14.14 -0.19 4.40
C GLY A 45 14.19 -1.33 3.39
N SER A 46 15.27 -2.10 3.46
CA SER A 46 15.39 -3.34 2.70
C SER A 46 16.00 -4.43 3.56
N VAL A 47 15.67 -5.67 3.23
CA VAL A 47 16.29 -6.87 3.81
C VAL A 47 16.80 -7.76 2.68
N LYS A 48 18.01 -8.28 2.82
CA LYS A 48 18.62 -9.13 1.81
C LYS A 48 18.41 -10.60 2.14
N THR A 49 17.87 -11.36 1.20
CA THR A 49 17.87 -12.82 1.20
C THR A 49 19.08 -13.36 0.42
N GLU A 50 19.15 -14.67 0.20
CA GLU A 50 20.17 -15.25 -0.68
C GLU A 50 20.02 -14.83 -2.14
N THR A 51 18.79 -14.60 -2.61
CA THR A 51 18.48 -14.42 -4.04
C THR A 51 17.83 -13.08 -4.38
N VAL A 52 17.23 -12.39 -3.41
CA VAL A 52 16.49 -11.12 -3.61
C VAL A 52 16.72 -10.12 -2.47
N GLU A 53 16.83 -8.83 -2.80
CA GLU A 53 16.73 -7.74 -1.83
C GLU A 53 15.29 -7.25 -1.79
N LEU A 54 14.65 -7.33 -0.61
CA LEU A 54 13.25 -7.04 -0.39
C LEU A 54 13.09 -5.66 0.22
N GLY A 55 12.50 -4.73 -0.53
CA GLY A 55 12.23 -3.37 -0.11
C GLY A 55 10.85 -3.19 0.48
N TYR A 56 10.74 -2.34 1.50
CA TYR A 56 9.48 -2.02 2.17
C TYR A 56 9.43 -0.57 2.63
N LYS A 57 8.20 -0.06 2.81
CA LYS A 57 7.93 1.26 3.39
C LYS A 57 7.17 1.10 4.70
N ILE A 58 7.59 1.81 5.74
CA ILE A 58 6.95 1.81 7.06
C ILE A 58 6.33 3.16 7.34
N MET A 59 5.10 3.17 7.85
CA MET A 59 4.48 4.35 8.44
C MET A 59 3.64 4.01 9.67
N GLY A 60 3.56 4.98 10.59
CA GLY A 60 2.78 4.85 11.81
C GLY A 60 3.42 3.95 12.86
N GLU A 61 2.67 3.75 13.92
CA GLU A 61 3.07 2.98 15.10
C GLU A 61 1.90 2.11 15.58
N GLY A 62 2.18 1.13 16.42
CA GLY A 62 1.16 0.22 16.97
C GLY A 62 1.30 -1.22 16.46
N GLU A 63 0.17 -1.92 16.34
CA GLU A 63 0.16 -3.32 15.91
C GLU A 63 0.63 -3.44 14.43
N PRO A 64 1.56 -4.36 14.12
CA PRO A 64 2.13 -4.46 12.78
C PRO A 64 1.13 -5.03 11.78
N MET A 65 0.96 -4.32 10.67
CA MET A 65 0.13 -4.74 9.54
C MET A 65 0.98 -4.76 8.26
N VAL A 66 1.24 -5.95 7.72
CA VAL A 66 1.91 -6.13 6.44
C VAL A 66 0.88 -6.01 5.32
N ILE A 67 1.21 -5.20 4.31
CA ILE A 67 0.35 -4.87 3.20
C ILE A 67 1.00 -5.38 1.92
N LEU A 68 0.27 -6.20 1.17
CA LEU A 68 0.72 -6.83 -0.07
C LEU A 68 -0.05 -6.28 -1.26
N HIS A 69 0.68 -5.86 -2.28
CA HIS A 69 0.09 -5.31 -3.51
C HIS A 69 -0.52 -6.39 -4.42
N ALA A 70 -1.26 -5.95 -5.44
CA ALA A 70 -1.85 -6.81 -6.46
C ALA A 70 -0.79 -7.34 -7.43
N GLY A 71 -1.23 -7.83 -8.59
CA GLY A 71 -0.44 -8.65 -9.51
C GLY A 71 0.97 -8.15 -9.87
N PRO A 72 1.77 -9.04 -10.48
CA PRO A 72 3.15 -8.75 -10.85
C PRO A 72 3.24 -7.51 -11.76
N GLY A 73 4.25 -6.68 -11.53
CA GLY A 73 4.48 -5.40 -12.21
C GLY A 73 3.89 -4.18 -11.49
N LEU A 74 3.19 -4.37 -10.37
CA LEU A 74 2.75 -3.30 -9.47
C LEU A 74 3.62 -3.23 -8.22
N TRP A 75 3.51 -2.13 -7.48
CA TRP A 75 4.13 -1.96 -6.16
C TRP A 75 3.17 -1.25 -5.21
N SER A 76 3.55 -1.11 -3.95
CA SER A 76 2.65 -0.71 -2.87
C SER A 76 2.08 0.72 -2.95
N ASP A 77 2.63 1.60 -3.77
CA ASP A 77 2.31 3.04 -3.71
C ASP A 77 0.84 3.36 -3.99
N TYR A 78 0.15 2.59 -4.84
CA TYR A 78 -1.27 2.86 -5.13
C TYR A 78 -2.18 2.55 -3.93
N LEU A 79 -1.75 1.74 -2.97
CA LEU A 79 -2.52 1.44 -1.75
C LEU A 79 -2.34 2.53 -0.68
N ILE A 80 -1.26 3.29 -0.75
CA ILE A 80 -0.87 4.25 0.29
C ILE A 80 -1.97 5.29 0.57
N PRO A 81 -2.57 5.98 -0.42
CA PRO A 81 -3.58 7.01 -0.13
C PRO A 81 -4.80 6.46 0.62
N TYR A 82 -5.15 5.20 0.37
CA TYR A 82 -6.32 4.54 0.94
C TYR A 82 -6.04 3.98 2.33
N LEU A 83 -4.82 3.48 2.57
CA LEU A 83 -4.46 2.82 3.83
C LEU A 83 -3.76 3.75 4.83
N LYS A 84 -3.20 4.88 4.39
CA LYS A 84 -2.56 5.89 5.26
C LYS A 84 -3.37 6.26 6.52
N PRO A 85 -4.72 6.42 6.48
CA PRO A 85 -5.49 6.71 7.70
C PRO A 85 -5.34 5.66 8.81
N LEU A 86 -5.01 4.41 8.47
CA LEU A 86 -4.78 3.31 9.42
C LEU A 86 -3.47 3.47 10.19
N SER A 87 -2.52 4.29 9.70
CA SER A 87 -1.23 4.54 10.37
C SER A 87 -1.37 5.24 11.73
N LYS A 88 -2.57 5.74 12.04
CA LYS A 88 -2.91 6.30 13.36
C LYS A 88 -3.06 5.22 14.45
N LYS A 89 -3.20 3.95 14.06
CA LYS A 89 -3.44 2.81 14.97
C LYS A 89 -2.51 1.63 14.74
N TYR A 90 -2.01 1.48 13.51
CA TYR A 90 -1.20 0.35 13.10
C TYR A 90 0.16 0.83 12.58
N LYS A 91 1.18 0.01 12.80
CA LYS A 91 2.45 0.12 12.10
C LYS A 91 2.27 -0.54 10.74
N LEU A 92 2.03 0.27 9.71
CA LEU A 92 1.82 -0.21 8.34
C LEU A 92 3.16 -0.52 7.71
N ILE A 93 3.29 -1.71 7.12
CA ILE A 93 4.49 -2.20 6.45
C ILE A 93 4.08 -2.58 5.05
N PHE A 94 4.35 -1.68 4.11
CA PHE A 94 4.09 -1.88 2.70
C PHE A 94 5.26 -2.64 2.08
N LEU A 95 5.08 -3.94 1.86
CA LEU A 95 6.10 -4.79 1.23
C LEU A 95 5.91 -4.75 -0.29
N ASP A 96 6.94 -4.33 -1.01
CA ASP A 96 7.00 -4.53 -2.45
C ASP A 96 7.46 -5.99 -2.68
N GLN A 97 6.62 -6.82 -3.27
CA GLN A 97 6.92 -8.25 -3.45
C GLN A 97 8.08 -8.43 -4.45
N ARG A 98 8.84 -9.52 -4.32
CA ARG A 98 10.03 -9.80 -5.16
C ARG A 98 9.84 -9.43 -6.63
N GLY A 99 10.83 -8.74 -7.20
CA GLY A 99 10.81 -8.26 -8.58
C GLY A 99 9.98 -7.00 -8.84
N ASN A 100 9.50 -6.31 -7.80
CA ASN A 100 8.69 -5.10 -7.96
C ASN A 100 9.14 -3.95 -7.06
N GLY A 101 8.90 -2.71 -7.50
CA GLY A 101 9.07 -1.52 -6.67
C GLY A 101 10.48 -1.39 -6.08
N LEU A 102 10.55 -1.31 -4.75
CA LEU A 102 11.81 -1.26 -4.01
C LEU A 102 12.55 -2.61 -3.95
N SER A 103 11.90 -3.72 -4.30
CA SER A 103 12.50 -5.05 -4.28
C SER A 103 13.21 -5.37 -5.59
N SER A 104 14.39 -5.99 -5.48
CA SER A 104 15.16 -6.43 -6.64
C SER A 104 14.47 -7.59 -7.36
N PHE A 105 14.88 -7.85 -8.61
CA PHE A 105 14.58 -9.13 -9.25
C PHE A 105 15.38 -10.24 -8.55
N PRO A 106 14.79 -11.44 -8.36
CA PRO A 106 15.50 -12.57 -7.77
C PRO A 106 16.56 -13.11 -8.75
N THR A 107 17.75 -13.40 -8.25
CA THR A 107 18.89 -13.85 -9.07
C THR A 107 18.72 -15.25 -9.64
N ASP A 108 17.90 -16.08 -9.00
CA ASP A 108 17.55 -17.44 -9.43
C ASP A 108 16.34 -17.47 -10.38
N SER A 109 15.73 -16.32 -10.65
CA SER A 109 14.50 -16.17 -11.45
C SER A 109 13.29 -16.95 -10.89
N SER A 110 13.26 -17.27 -9.58
CA SER A 110 12.17 -18.02 -8.96
C SER A 110 11.03 -17.13 -8.44
N PHE A 111 9.80 -17.54 -8.74
CA PHE A 111 8.54 -16.85 -8.38
C PHE A 111 7.46 -17.84 -7.94
N THR A 112 7.81 -18.81 -7.10
CA THR A 112 6.83 -19.76 -6.54
C THR A 112 6.00 -19.12 -5.43
N PHE A 113 4.91 -19.75 -4.97
CA PHE A 113 4.19 -19.22 -3.80
C PHE A 113 5.01 -19.35 -2.51
N ASP A 114 5.79 -20.41 -2.36
CA ASP A 114 6.65 -20.62 -1.19
C ASP A 114 7.72 -19.52 -1.10
N ASP A 115 8.23 -19.09 -2.25
CA ASP A 115 9.11 -17.93 -2.38
C ASP A 115 8.49 -16.65 -1.81
N TYR A 116 7.25 -16.32 -2.21
CA TYR A 116 6.55 -15.12 -1.70
C TYR A 116 6.25 -15.22 -0.20
N VAL A 117 5.88 -16.39 0.30
CA VAL A 117 5.66 -16.61 1.73
C VAL A 117 6.97 -16.45 2.51
N ASN A 118 8.06 -17.03 2.00
CA ASN A 118 9.38 -16.92 2.62
C ASN A 118 9.88 -15.46 2.64
N ASP A 119 9.62 -14.67 1.61
CA ASP A 119 9.96 -13.25 1.60
C ASP A 119 9.28 -12.49 2.74
N ILE A 120 7.99 -12.77 2.97
CA ILE A 120 7.24 -12.18 4.07
C ILE A 120 7.88 -12.58 5.41
N ASP A 121 8.19 -13.86 5.59
CA ASP A 121 8.83 -14.35 6.82
C ASP A 121 10.18 -13.70 7.07
N VAL A 122 11.02 -13.50 6.04
CA VAL A 122 12.31 -12.81 6.16
C VAL A 122 12.13 -11.35 6.61
N VAL A 123 11.21 -10.62 5.98
CA VAL A 123 10.91 -9.23 6.36
C VAL A 123 10.37 -9.15 7.79
N LEU A 124 9.50 -10.07 8.19
CA LEU A 124 8.96 -10.14 9.55
C LEU A 124 10.06 -10.42 10.58
N ASN A 125 10.98 -11.34 10.27
CA ASN A 125 12.11 -11.67 11.13
C ASN A 125 13.06 -10.49 11.31
N GLU A 126 13.44 -9.80 10.23
CA GLU A 126 14.28 -8.59 10.27
C GLU A 126 13.64 -7.49 11.13
N LEU A 127 12.33 -7.29 10.95
CA LEU A 127 11.57 -6.29 11.71
C LEU A 127 11.18 -6.75 13.13
N ASN A 128 11.60 -7.94 13.55
CA ASN A 128 11.28 -8.57 14.84
C ASN A 128 9.76 -8.68 15.13
N ILE A 129 8.97 -8.99 14.10
CA ILE A 129 7.51 -9.11 14.17
C ILE A 129 7.10 -10.58 14.21
N LYS A 130 6.40 -10.97 15.28
CA LYS A 130 5.98 -12.38 15.48
C LYS A 130 4.54 -12.67 15.06
N LYS A 131 3.67 -11.67 15.10
CA LYS A 131 2.23 -11.81 14.85
C LYS A 131 1.72 -10.59 14.08
N PRO A 132 1.95 -10.54 12.76
CA PRO A 132 1.40 -9.46 11.95
C PRO A 132 -0.09 -9.69 11.68
N ILE A 133 -0.78 -8.60 11.39
CA ILE A 133 -1.97 -8.62 10.53
C ILE A 133 -1.46 -8.61 9.08
N ILE A 134 -2.04 -9.43 8.21
CA ILE A 134 -1.73 -9.42 6.78
C ILE A 134 -2.94 -8.89 6.02
N LEU A 135 -2.73 -7.85 5.22
CA LEU A 135 -3.71 -7.28 4.31
C LEU A 135 -3.20 -7.46 2.88
N GLY A 136 -3.82 -8.40 2.17
CA GLY A 136 -3.56 -8.67 0.76
C GLY A 136 -4.57 -7.99 -0.15
N HIS A 137 -4.10 -7.45 -1.28
CA HIS A 137 -4.97 -7.01 -2.36
C HIS A 137 -4.76 -7.88 -3.59
N SER A 138 -5.78 -8.62 -4.00
CA SER A 138 -5.79 -9.47 -5.20
C SER A 138 -4.76 -10.62 -5.17
N PHE A 139 -3.56 -10.41 -5.71
CA PHE A 139 -2.51 -11.42 -5.74
C PHE A 139 -1.84 -11.60 -4.37
N GLY A 140 -1.71 -10.50 -3.63
CA GLY A 140 -1.17 -10.48 -2.27
C GLY A 140 -2.16 -10.98 -1.23
#